data_AF-A0A941VVB2-F1
#
_entry.id   AF-A0A941VVB2-F1
#
_cell.length_a   1.000
_cell.length_b   1.000
_cell.length_c   1.000
_cell.angle_alpha   90.00
_cell.angle_beta   90.00
_cell.angle_gamma   90.00
#
_symmetry.space_group_name_H-M   'P 1'
#
loop_
_entity.id
_entity.type
_entity.pdbx_description
1 polymer ?
#
loop_
_entity_poly.entity_id
_entity_poly.type
_entity_poly.pdbx_seq_one_letter_code
_entity_poly.pdbx_strand_id
1 'polypeptide(L)'
;MSRYTHSRAILVSGLLAGSWACGGTTPADPGTGQPTTLELTLTGIRVLNASSEGSYEAWVTDASGTPFSAGTFSGSGGTVQLALPVADPRQVDVTIEPPGDTDPAPSAQRLLTGTFSGARATLSVEGAVTQSTLPLREQPGQFTMFSPSDNAVNNYPSHEEAGIWLFNMAAQETVQKDFWVRLTPLREGWVYEGWMVRDYSESAGVWDYAASGSDAIWLSYGKFRPDQTGTVNSRDDDGWGMFSGVLDFQTAGVEEYPGSDWISNPLNLPFPSELTLPLNLRETTSSGQSRWTHVITIEPAWNRGEPLTTERPFLIRPYRDPFGLGAPGDPRTITYHADGVPRGTASLR
;
A
#
# COMPACT_ATOMS: atom_id res chain seq x y z
N MET A 1 -33.66 -44.55 27.21
CA MET A 1 -34.67 -45.59 26.89
C MET A 1 -35.47 -45.03 25.72
N SER A 2 -35.62 -45.59 24.54
CA SER A 2 -35.44 -46.94 24.01
C SER A 2 -35.03 -46.82 22.53
N ARG A 3 -34.17 -47.74 22.07
CA ARG A 3 -33.67 -47.85 20.70
C ARG A 3 -34.71 -48.59 19.85
N TYR A 4 -34.95 -48.14 18.62
CA TYR A 4 -35.62 -48.96 17.61
C TYR A 4 -34.58 -49.66 16.73
N THR A 5 -34.46 -50.96 16.96
CA THR A 5 -33.79 -51.94 16.11
C THR A 5 -34.81 -52.56 15.16
N HIS A 6 -34.50 -52.61 13.86
CA HIS A 6 -34.97 -53.70 13.02
C HIS A 6 -33.81 -54.29 12.22
N SER A 7 -33.82 -55.61 12.20
CA SER A 7 -32.77 -56.50 11.75
C SER A 7 -33.15 -57.20 10.44
N ARG A 8 -32.10 -57.66 9.75
CA ARG A 8 -32.03 -58.82 8.84
C ARG A 8 -32.62 -58.68 7.42
N ALA A 9 -31.72 -58.80 6.44
CA ALA A 9 -31.65 -60.03 5.64
C ALA A 9 -30.25 -60.19 5.03
N ILE A 10 -29.63 -61.33 5.34
CA ILE A 10 -28.42 -61.85 4.69
C ILE A 10 -28.90 -62.66 3.48
N LEU A 11 -28.27 -62.46 2.31
CA LEU A 11 -28.30 -63.45 1.24
C LEU A 11 -26.88 -63.56 0.66
N VAL A 12 -26.33 -64.76 0.82
CA VAL A 12 -25.05 -65.24 0.30
C VAL A 12 -25.34 -66.01 -0.98
N SER A 13 -24.55 -65.79 -2.03
CA SER A 13 -24.13 -66.71 -3.12
C SER A 13 -23.66 -65.85 -4.30
N GLY A 14 -22.57 -66.09 -5.03
CA GLY A 14 -21.60 -67.18 -5.06
C GLY A 14 -20.48 -66.78 -6.04
N LEU A 15 -19.35 -67.49 -5.96
CA LEU A 15 -18.14 -67.33 -6.78
C LEU A 15 -18.41 -67.31 -8.30
N LEU A 16 -17.62 -66.53 -9.02
CA LEU A 16 -17.06 -66.93 -10.33
C LEU A 16 -15.73 -66.20 -10.56
N ALA A 17 -14.64 -66.98 -10.60
CA ALA A 17 -13.33 -66.55 -11.03
C ALA A 17 -13.30 -66.49 -12.57
N GLY A 18 -12.74 -65.40 -13.11
CA GLY A 18 -12.47 -65.24 -14.53
C GLY A 18 -11.20 -64.44 -14.72
N SER A 19 -10.07 -65.14 -14.85
CA SER A 19 -8.80 -64.59 -15.29
C SER A 19 -8.83 -64.37 -16.80
N TRP A 20 -8.70 -63.12 -17.24
CA TRP A 20 -8.24 -62.77 -18.58
C TRP A 20 -7.06 -61.80 -18.44
N ALA A 21 -5.88 -62.33 -18.71
CA ALA A 21 -4.73 -61.55 -19.12
C ALA A 21 -4.68 -61.57 -20.65
N CYS A 22 -4.58 -60.40 -21.28
CA CYS A 22 -3.73 -60.09 -22.44
C CYS A 22 -4.13 -58.76 -23.07
N GLY A 23 -3.11 -57.97 -23.44
CA GLY A 23 -3.21 -56.99 -24.52
C GLY A 23 -3.16 -55.55 -24.07
N GLY A 24 -1.93 -55.03 -23.94
CA GLY A 24 -1.70 -53.61 -23.72
C GLY A 24 -2.29 -52.75 -24.83
N THR A 25 -2.94 -51.67 -24.40
CA THR A 25 -2.74 -50.30 -24.90
C THR A 25 -3.32 -49.44 -23.80
N THR A 26 -2.50 -49.11 -22.79
CA THR A 26 -2.78 -47.92 -21.99
C THR A 26 -2.90 -46.78 -23.00
N PRO A 27 -4.02 -46.03 -23.06
CA PRO A 27 -3.98 -44.73 -23.68
C PRO A 27 -2.86 -43.98 -22.98
N ALA A 28 -1.85 -43.54 -23.72
CA ALA A 28 -0.88 -42.62 -23.18
C ALA A 28 -1.69 -41.43 -22.65
N ASP A 29 -1.64 -41.22 -21.34
CA ASP A 29 -2.19 -40.05 -20.68
C ASP A 29 -1.55 -38.82 -21.35
N PRO A 30 -2.33 -37.87 -21.90
CA PRO A 30 -1.76 -36.69 -22.52
C PRO A 30 -1.13 -35.80 -21.43
N GLY A 31 0.15 -36.06 -21.12
CA GLY A 31 1.10 -35.12 -20.55
C GLY A 31 0.62 -34.29 -19.36
N THR A 32 0.30 -34.91 -18.23
CA THR A 32 0.15 -34.20 -16.94
C THR A 32 1.50 -34.08 -16.24
N GLY A 33 2.47 -33.41 -16.88
CA GLY A 33 3.68 -32.99 -16.16
C GLY A 33 3.26 -32.15 -14.95
N GLN A 34 3.82 -32.43 -13.78
CA GLN A 34 3.68 -31.51 -12.64
C GLN A 34 4.28 -30.16 -13.08
N PRO A 35 3.62 -29.03 -12.77
CA PRO A 35 4.16 -27.73 -13.11
C PRO A 35 5.55 -27.59 -12.48
N THR A 36 6.48 -27.02 -13.22
CA THR A 36 7.86 -26.80 -12.76
C THR A 36 8.20 -25.32 -12.67
N THR A 37 7.30 -24.45 -13.12
CA THR A 37 7.55 -23.02 -13.23
C THR A 37 6.40 -22.22 -12.63
N LEU A 38 6.76 -21.19 -11.88
CA LEU A 38 5.86 -20.14 -11.40
C LEU A 38 6.03 -18.92 -12.32
N GLU A 39 4.96 -18.54 -13.01
CA GLU A 39 4.92 -17.34 -13.84
C GLU A 39 4.12 -16.24 -13.13
N LEU A 40 4.76 -15.12 -12.82
CA LEU A 40 4.14 -13.94 -12.23
C LEU A 40 3.95 -12.88 -13.32
N THR A 41 2.77 -12.28 -13.41
CA THR A 41 2.53 -11.09 -14.24
C THR A 41 2.10 -9.96 -13.33
N LEU A 42 2.94 -8.94 -13.19
CA LEU A 42 2.83 -7.90 -12.17
C LEU A 42 2.69 -6.52 -12.80
N THR A 43 1.87 -5.67 -12.18
CA THR A 43 1.60 -4.28 -12.56
C THR A 43 1.76 -3.39 -11.33
N GLY A 44 2.15 -2.13 -11.53
CA GLY A 44 2.31 -1.16 -10.44
C GLY A 44 3.54 -1.42 -9.57
N ILE A 45 4.45 -2.29 -10.00
CA ILE A 45 5.75 -2.49 -9.36
C ILE A 45 6.84 -1.70 -10.08
N ARG A 46 7.87 -1.28 -9.35
CA ARG A 46 9.05 -0.59 -9.89
C ARG A 46 10.33 -1.30 -9.49
N VAL A 47 11.44 -0.95 -10.12
CA VAL A 47 12.75 -1.39 -9.67
C VAL A 47 13.04 -0.78 -8.29
N LEU A 48 13.50 -1.62 -7.36
CA LEU A 48 13.96 -1.22 -6.03
C LEU A 48 15.46 -0.92 -6.07
N ASN A 49 15.89 0.07 -5.29
CA ASN A 49 17.29 0.27 -4.97
C ASN A 49 17.72 -0.79 -3.96
N ALA A 50 18.56 -1.75 -4.39
CA ALA A 50 18.99 -2.86 -3.54
C ALA A 50 19.66 -2.42 -2.22
N SER A 51 20.37 -1.29 -2.21
CA SER A 51 21.10 -0.82 -1.03
C SER A 51 20.20 -0.19 0.03
N SER A 52 19.02 0.28 -0.38
CA SER A 52 18.23 1.19 0.43
C SER A 52 16.76 0.81 0.54
N GLU A 53 16.27 -0.03 -0.36
CA GLU A 53 14.89 -0.53 -0.45
C GLU A 53 14.82 -2.06 -0.47
N GLY A 54 15.89 -2.71 -0.92
CA GLY A 54 16.03 -4.16 -0.90
C GLY A 54 15.63 -4.83 -2.22
N SER A 55 15.06 -6.03 -2.14
CA SER A 55 14.69 -6.84 -3.32
C SER A 55 13.32 -7.47 -3.19
N TYR A 56 12.68 -7.77 -4.32
CA TYR A 56 11.49 -8.61 -4.30
C TYR A 56 11.85 -10.08 -4.21
N GLU A 57 11.05 -10.82 -3.48
CA GLU A 57 11.10 -12.28 -3.44
C GLU A 57 9.70 -12.87 -3.58
N ALA A 58 9.60 -13.96 -4.36
CA ALA A 58 8.37 -14.71 -4.47
C ALA A 58 8.44 -15.95 -3.59
N TRP A 59 7.37 -16.20 -2.85
CA TRP A 59 7.23 -17.34 -1.96
C TRP A 59 6.00 -18.14 -2.36
N VAL A 60 6.08 -19.47 -2.27
CA VAL A 60 4.93 -20.36 -2.41
C VAL A 60 4.71 -21.11 -1.11
N THR A 61 3.46 -21.21 -0.68
CA THR A 61 3.08 -21.96 0.51
C THR A 61 2.38 -23.24 0.10
N ASP A 62 2.81 -24.38 0.63
CA ASP A 62 2.20 -25.68 0.36
C ASP A 62 0.94 -25.95 1.22
N ALA A 63 0.35 -27.13 1.08
CA ALA A 63 -0.82 -27.55 1.86
C ALA A 63 -0.56 -27.71 3.38
N SER A 64 0.70 -27.82 3.80
CA SER A 64 1.08 -27.86 5.22
C SER A 64 1.18 -26.47 5.85
N GLY A 65 1.12 -25.41 5.04
CA GLY A 65 1.33 -24.04 5.48
C GLY A 65 2.82 -23.63 5.51
N THR A 66 3.71 -24.43 4.94
CA THR A 66 5.15 -24.14 4.93
C THR A 66 5.50 -23.24 3.73
N PRO A 67 6.17 -22.09 3.93
CA PRO A 67 6.62 -21.24 2.84
C PRO A 67 7.93 -21.75 2.23
N PHE A 68 8.06 -21.63 0.91
CA PHE A 68 9.25 -21.96 0.13
C PHE A 68 9.57 -20.81 -0.81
N SER A 69 10.83 -20.37 -0.84
CA SER A 69 11.29 -19.37 -1.80
C SER A 69 11.24 -19.94 -3.21
N ALA A 70 10.62 -19.19 -4.13
CA ALA A 70 10.70 -19.42 -5.57
C ALA A 70 11.83 -18.58 -6.22
N GLY A 71 12.44 -17.66 -5.46
CA GLY A 71 13.57 -16.84 -5.86
C GLY A 71 13.27 -15.33 -5.89
N THR A 72 14.35 -14.55 -5.97
CA THR A 72 14.32 -13.09 -6.04
C THR A 72 14.21 -12.58 -7.47
N PHE A 73 13.65 -11.38 -7.65
CA PHE A 73 13.51 -10.74 -8.97
C PHE A 73 13.55 -9.21 -8.90
N SER A 74 13.84 -8.56 -10.03
CA SER A 74 13.78 -7.11 -10.17
C SER A 74 12.38 -6.67 -10.59
N GLY A 75 11.82 -5.64 -9.94
CA GLY A 75 10.43 -5.23 -10.14
C GLY A 75 10.17 -4.36 -11.37
N SER A 76 10.82 -4.61 -12.51
CA SER A 76 10.68 -3.78 -13.73
C SER A 76 9.31 -3.87 -14.43
N GLY A 77 8.26 -4.37 -13.76
CA GLY A 77 6.96 -4.66 -14.35
C GLY A 77 7.01 -5.82 -15.37
N GLY A 78 5.84 -6.40 -15.67
CA GLY A 78 5.70 -7.44 -16.69
C GLY A 78 5.74 -8.87 -16.13
N THR A 79 6.22 -9.80 -16.95
CA THR A 79 6.21 -11.24 -16.65
C THR A 79 7.55 -11.71 -16.11
N VAL A 80 7.53 -12.38 -14.96
CA VAL A 80 8.69 -13.02 -14.31
C VAL A 80 8.45 -14.52 -14.28
N GLN A 81 9.46 -15.31 -14.63
CA GLN A 81 9.41 -16.76 -14.52
C GLN A 81 10.42 -17.25 -13.48
N LEU A 82 9.94 -18.04 -12.54
CA LEU A 82 10.69 -18.57 -11.41
C LEU A 82 10.54 -20.09 -11.35
N ALA A 83 11.51 -20.77 -10.75
CA ALA A 83 11.39 -22.20 -10.50
C ALA A 83 10.26 -22.44 -9.48
N LEU A 84 9.45 -23.48 -9.69
CA LEU A 84 8.46 -23.88 -8.70
C LEU A 84 9.09 -24.85 -7.70
N PRO A 85 9.25 -24.46 -6.42
CA PRO A 85 9.98 -25.29 -5.45
C PRO A 85 9.14 -26.45 -4.87
N VAL A 86 7.81 -26.46 -5.10
CA VAL A 86 6.89 -27.47 -4.58
C VAL A 86 5.85 -27.90 -5.61
N ALA A 87 5.41 -29.15 -5.58
CA ALA A 87 4.49 -29.70 -6.59
C ALA A 87 3.02 -29.23 -6.44
N ASP A 88 2.57 -28.95 -5.20
CA ASP A 88 1.17 -28.59 -4.89
C ASP A 88 1.10 -27.29 -4.07
N PRO A 89 1.42 -26.13 -4.69
CA PRO A 89 1.36 -24.84 -4.03
C PRO A 89 -0.11 -24.41 -3.81
N ARG A 90 -0.41 -23.87 -2.63
CA ARG A 90 -1.74 -23.37 -2.24
C ARG A 90 -1.82 -21.85 -2.23
N GLN A 91 -0.73 -21.17 -1.92
CA GLN A 91 -0.65 -19.72 -1.92
C GLN A 91 0.66 -19.27 -2.54
N VAL A 92 0.66 -18.05 -3.06
CA VAL A 92 1.85 -17.33 -3.49
C VAL A 92 1.84 -15.95 -2.85
N ASP A 93 2.99 -15.55 -2.34
CA ASP A 93 3.24 -14.24 -1.76
C ASP A 93 4.40 -13.57 -2.51
N VAL A 94 4.33 -12.24 -2.65
CA VAL A 94 5.46 -11.41 -3.06
C VAL A 94 5.81 -10.52 -1.89
N THR A 95 7.05 -10.57 -1.44
CA THR A 95 7.57 -9.77 -0.32
C THR A 95 8.57 -8.73 -0.81
N ILE A 96 8.81 -7.73 0.03
CA ILE A 96 9.98 -6.85 -0.05
C ILE A 96 10.95 -7.30 1.04
N GLU A 97 12.07 -7.87 0.63
CA GLU A 97 13.15 -8.28 1.53
C GLU A 97 14.04 -7.06 1.80
N PRO A 98 14.24 -6.66 3.08
CA PRO A 98 15.07 -5.52 3.44
C PRO A 98 16.52 -5.63 2.94
N PRO A 99 17.22 -4.49 2.73
CA PRO A 99 18.64 -4.50 2.39
C PRO A 99 19.48 -5.30 3.40
N GLY A 100 20.20 -6.32 2.93
CA GLY A 100 21.07 -7.15 3.76
C GLY A 100 20.35 -8.19 4.62
N ASP A 101 19.08 -8.49 4.33
CA ASP A 101 18.37 -9.58 5.00
C ASP A 101 19.05 -10.95 4.73
N THR A 102 19.08 -11.78 5.77
CA THR A 102 19.64 -13.14 5.77
C THR A 102 18.69 -14.16 6.40
N ASP A 103 17.51 -13.71 6.87
CA ASP A 103 16.47 -14.59 7.37
C ASP A 103 15.95 -15.46 6.21
N PRO A 104 15.93 -16.79 6.33
CA PRO A 104 15.37 -17.67 5.31
C PRO A 104 13.83 -17.70 5.29
N ALA A 105 13.16 -16.97 6.18
CA ALA A 105 11.69 -16.83 6.19
C ALA A 105 11.24 -15.61 5.35
N PRO A 106 9.98 -15.60 4.85
CA PRO A 106 9.45 -14.43 4.17
C PRO A 106 9.44 -13.19 5.08
N SER A 107 9.88 -12.05 4.56
CA SER A 107 9.79 -10.77 5.26
C SER A 107 8.35 -10.41 5.66
N ALA A 108 8.22 -9.67 6.76
CA ALA A 108 6.95 -9.10 7.21
C ALA A 108 6.34 -8.11 6.19
N GLN A 109 7.15 -7.53 5.29
CA GLN A 109 6.70 -6.66 4.20
C GLN A 109 6.13 -7.47 3.04
N ARG A 110 5.09 -8.25 3.30
CA ARG A 110 4.31 -8.89 2.25
C ARG A 110 3.57 -7.84 1.44
N LEU A 111 3.89 -7.75 0.15
CA LEU A 111 3.32 -6.78 -0.76
C LEU A 111 2.08 -7.31 -1.48
N LEU A 112 2.16 -8.52 -2.01
CA LEU A 112 1.07 -9.18 -2.71
C LEU A 112 0.84 -10.57 -2.16
N THR A 113 -0.40 -11.01 -2.17
CA THR A 113 -0.76 -12.40 -1.85
C THR A 113 -1.86 -12.89 -2.77
N GLY A 114 -1.90 -14.20 -3.00
CA GLY A 114 -3.00 -14.85 -3.72
C GLY A 114 -3.05 -16.35 -3.48
N THR A 115 -4.26 -16.89 -3.40
CA THR A 115 -4.51 -18.33 -3.29
C THR A 115 -4.73 -18.94 -4.67
N PHE A 116 -4.13 -20.11 -4.93
CA PHE A 116 -4.32 -20.82 -6.17
C PHE A 116 -5.73 -21.43 -6.28
N SER A 117 -6.39 -21.17 -7.40
CA SER A 117 -7.58 -21.86 -7.88
C SER A 117 -7.23 -22.58 -9.18
N GLY A 118 -6.98 -23.89 -9.09
CA GLY A 118 -6.31 -24.63 -10.15
C GLY A 118 -4.88 -24.10 -10.36
N ALA A 119 -4.50 -23.82 -11.61
CA ALA A 119 -3.16 -23.35 -11.95
C ALA A 119 -2.99 -21.82 -11.87
N ARG A 120 -3.95 -21.07 -11.32
CA ARG A 120 -3.92 -19.58 -11.31
C ARG A 120 -4.22 -18.99 -9.95
N ALA A 121 -3.60 -17.86 -9.64
CA ALA A 121 -3.94 -17.01 -8.50
C ALA A 121 -4.01 -15.55 -8.94
N THR A 122 -4.95 -14.78 -8.38
CA THR A 122 -4.97 -13.32 -8.46
C THR A 122 -4.16 -12.78 -7.29
N LEU A 123 -3.26 -11.83 -7.57
CA LEU A 123 -2.38 -11.21 -6.59
C LEU A 123 -2.83 -9.79 -6.31
N SER A 124 -3.03 -9.46 -5.04
CA SER A 124 -3.39 -8.12 -4.61
C SER A 124 -2.80 -7.76 -3.25
N VAL A 125 -2.92 -6.48 -2.88
CA VAL A 125 -2.43 -5.95 -1.61
C VAL A 125 -3.36 -6.33 -0.44
N GLU A 126 -4.62 -6.68 -0.71
CA GLU A 126 -5.54 -7.16 0.32
C GLU A 126 -5.05 -8.48 0.91
N GLY A 127 -4.99 -8.59 2.23
CA GLY A 127 -4.43 -9.77 2.91
C GLY A 127 -2.91 -9.72 3.08
N ALA A 128 -2.21 -9.00 2.21
CA ALA A 128 -0.76 -8.80 2.25
C ALA A 128 -0.36 -7.55 3.04
N VAL A 129 -0.97 -6.42 2.69
CA VAL A 129 -0.69 -5.08 3.22
C VAL A 129 -1.80 -4.64 4.16
N THR A 130 -3.06 -4.84 3.79
CA THR A 130 -4.21 -4.50 4.63
C THR A 130 -4.51 -5.60 5.64
N GLN A 131 -5.07 -5.21 6.79
CA GLN A 131 -5.49 -6.16 7.82
C GLN A 131 -6.59 -7.08 7.27
N SER A 132 -6.39 -8.40 7.40
CA SER A 132 -7.29 -9.40 6.79
C SER A 132 -7.49 -9.11 5.30
N THR A 133 -8.66 -9.42 4.72
CA THR A 133 -8.94 -9.14 3.30
C THR A 133 -9.68 -7.81 3.11
N LEU A 134 -9.44 -6.81 3.98
CA LEU A 134 -10.12 -5.52 3.88
C LEU A 134 -9.62 -4.76 2.65
N PRO A 135 -10.52 -4.22 1.80
CA PRO A 135 -10.10 -3.36 0.70
C PRO A 135 -9.59 -2.02 1.22
N LEU A 136 -8.78 -1.34 0.42
CA LEU A 136 -8.52 0.08 0.60
C LEU A 136 -9.83 0.87 0.42
N ARG A 137 -10.03 1.94 1.19
CA ARG A 137 -11.29 2.69 1.19
C ARG A 137 -11.34 3.60 -0.02
N GLU A 138 -12.42 3.56 -0.79
CA GLU A 138 -12.59 4.41 -1.98
C GLU A 138 -12.54 5.91 -1.67
N GLN A 139 -13.12 6.31 -0.54
CA GLN A 139 -13.16 7.69 -0.05
C GLN A 139 -12.93 7.69 1.47
N PRO A 140 -11.66 7.71 1.93
CA PRO A 140 -11.37 7.61 3.36
C PRO A 140 -11.74 8.88 4.14
N GLY A 141 -11.92 10.02 3.46
CA GLY A 141 -12.34 11.26 4.07
C GLY A 141 -11.86 12.47 3.30
N GLN A 142 -11.53 13.52 4.02
CA GLN A 142 -11.15 14.80 3.44
C GLN A 142 -9.80 15.29 3.96
N PHE A 143 -9.15 16.12 3.17
CA PHE A 143 -8.06 16.99 3.60
C PHE A 143 -8.42 18.45 3.30
N THR A 144 -7.86 19.37 4.07
CA THR A 144 -8.18 20.79 3.95
C THR A 144 -6.92 21.64 4.07
N MET A 145 -6.86 22.72 3.30
CA MET A 145 -5.87 23.78 3.50
C MET A 145 -6.28 24.66 4.67
N PHE A 146 -5.44 24.67 5.70
CA PHE A 146 -5.66 25.43 6.92
C PHE A 146 -4.31 25.61 7.63
N SER A 147 -4.10 26.70 8.35
CA SER A 147 -2.88 26.93 9.14
C SER A 147 -3.22 27.36 10.57
N PRO A 148 -3.64 26.46 11.48
CA PRO A 148 -4.06 26.80 12.84
C PRO A 148 -3.08 27.68 13.61
N SER A 149 -1.79 27.59 13.30
CA SER A 149 -0.76 28.39 13.93
C SER A 149 -0.96 29.90 13.67
N ASP A 150 -1.40 30.34 12.50
CA ASP A 150 -1.72 31.74 12.26
C ASP A 150 -3.19 31.95 11.90
N ASN A 151 -3.76 33.11 12.24
CA ASN A 151 -5.11 33.44 11.83
C ASN A 151 -5.24 34.94 11.63
N ALA A 152 -6.23 35.35 10.84
CA ALA A 152 -6.50 36.76 10.57
C ALA A 152 -7.08 37.51 11.79
N VAL A 153 -7.25 36.85 12.93
CA VAL A 153 -7.72 37.50 14.16
C VAL A 153 -6.67 38.51 14.61
N ASN A 154 -7.11 39.68 15.07
CA ASN A 154 -6.23 40.76 15.53
C ASN A 154 -5.30 41.36 14.45
N ASN A 155 -5.68 41.35 13.16
CA ASN A 155 -4.92 41.95 12.05
C ASN A 155 -3.54 41.30 11.78
N TYR A 156 -3.33 40.04 12.18
CA TYR A 156 -2.18 39.30 11.70
C TYR A 156 -2.36 38.92 10.21
N PRO A 157 -1.30 38.95 9.39
CA PRO A 157 -1.30 38.26 8.11
C PRO A 157 -1.63 36.80 8.36
N SER A 158 -2.56 36.25 7.57
CA SER A 158 -3.02 34.88 7.69
C SER A 158 -2.55 34.10 6.46
N HIS A 159 -2.02 32.91 6.68
CA HIS A 159 -1.46 32.03 5.66
C HIS A 159 -2.18 30.68 5.65
N GLU A 160 -3.52 30.68 5.74
CA GLU A 160 -4.38 29.48 5.74
C GLU A 160 -4.17 28.55 4.54
N GLU A 161 -3.45 29.02 3.54
CA GLU A 161 -3.12 28.33 2.30
C GLU A 161 -1.74 27.69 2.30
N ALA A 162 -1.03 27.76 3.43
CA ALA A 162 0.32 27.26 3.61
C ALA A 162 0.38 26.07 4.58
N GLY A 163 -0.76 25.44 4.89
CA GLY A 163 -0.84 24.24 5.72
C GLY A 163 -1.82 23.20 5.17
N ILE A 164 -1.73 21.96 5.64
CA ILE A 164 -2.64 20.87 5.32
C ILE A 164 -3.04 20.11 6.57
N TRP A 165 -4.31 19.74 6.65
CA TRP A 165 -4.86 19.00 7.77
C TRP A 165 -5.78 17.87 7.33
N LEU A 166 -5.69 16.74 8.03
CA LEU A 166 -6.38 15.50 7.69
C LEU A 166 -7.58 15.25 8.61
N PHE A 167 -8.69 15.95 8.35
CA PHE A 167 -9.97 15.76 9.03
C PHE A 167 -11.16 16.22 8.17
N ASN A 168 -12.37 15.78 8.51
CA ASN A 168 -13.57 16.10 7.75
C ASN A 168 -14.24 17.39 8.26
N MET A 169 -13.93 18.52 7.63
CA MET A 169 -14.59 19.81 7.90
C MET A 169 -16.10 19.74 7.65
N ALA A 170 -16.51 19.04 6.60
CA ALA A 170 -17.91 18.81 6.26
C ALA A 170 -18.32 17.37 6.57
N ALA A 171 -18.16 16.95 7.83
CA ALA A 171 -18.40 15.58 8.30
C ALA A 171 -19.68 14.95 7.73
N GLN A 172 -20.80 15.68 7.73
CA GLN A 172 -22.11 15.20 7.25
C GLN A 172 -22.17 14.90 5.74
N GLU A 173 -21.24 15.45 4.95
CA GLU A 173 -21.14 15.26 3.51
C GLU A 173 -20.27 14.05 3.14
N THR A 174 -19.52 13.52 4.10
CA THR A 174 -18.66 12.35 3.89
C THR A 174 -19.42 11.02 3.98
N VAL A 175 -18.86 9.97 3.39
CA VAL A 175 -19.42 8.60 3.46
C VAL A 175 -19.52 8.11 4.90
N GLN A 176 -18.50 8.40 5.72
CA GLN A 176 -18.40 7.97 7.12
C GLN A 176 -19.25 8.80 8.10
N LYS A 177 -19.68 10.01 7.72
CA LYS A 177 -20.49 10.92 8.56
C LYS A 177 -19.89 11.24 9.93
N ASP A 178 -18.57 11.35 10.00
CA ASP A 178 -17.84 11.74 11.20
C ASP A 178 -16.72 12.73 10.88
N PHE A 179 -16.06 13.25 11.91
CA PHE A 179 -14.99 14.25 11.79
C PHE A 179 -13.64 13.64 11.38
N TRP A 180 -13.51 12.32 11.34
CA TRP A 180 -12.21 11.66 11.19
C TRP A 180 -11.98 11.15 9.79
N VAL A 181 -10.77 11.30 9.28
CA VAL A 181 -10.35 10.48 8.14
C VAL A 181 -10.26 9.04 8.62
N ARG A 182 -10.81 8.12 7.82
CA ARG A 182 -10.79 6.69 8.08
C ARG A 182 -10.04 5.98 6.98
N LEU A 183 -8.86 5.46 7.28
CA LEU A 183 -8.09 4.62 6.37
C LEU A 183 -8.30 3.14 6.69
N THR A 184 -7.96 2.25 5.76
CA THR A 184 -8.01 0.81 6.03
C THR A 184 -6.86 0.43 6.97
N PRO A 185 -7.13 -0.27 8.10
CA PRO A 185 -6.07 -0.75 8.98
C PRO A 185 -5.06 -1.62 8.21
N LEU A 186 -3.78 -1.45 8.53
CA LEU A 186 -2.68 -2.16 7.88
C LEU A 186 -2.22 -3.35 8.72
N ARG A 187 -1.59 -4.32 8.08
CA ARG A 187 -0.84 -5.37 8.77
C ARG A 187 0.43 -4.80 9.38
N GLU A 188 0.91 -5.48 10.41
CA GLU A 188 2.24 -5.20 10.97
C GLU A 188 3.30 -5.21 9.85
N GLY A 189 4.26 -4.29 9.95
CA GLY A 189 5.29 -4.10 8.93
C GLY A 189 4.96 -3.02 7.90
N TRP A 190 3.75 -2.46 7.91
CA TRP A 190 3.32 -1.35 7.05
C TRP A 190 2.86 -0.13 7.84
N VAL A 191 3.00 1.07 7.26
CA VAL A 191 2.56 2.35 7.82
C VAL A 191 2.06 3.27 6.70
N TYR A 192 1.13 4.17 7.00
CA TYR A 192 0.80 5.24 6.06
C TYR A 192 1.73 6.44 6.25
N GLU A 193 2.03 7.14 5.17
CA GLU A 193 2.67 8.46 5.25
C GLU A 193 1.94 9.46 4.37
N GLY A 194 1.86 10.68 4.87
CA GLY A 194 1.22 11.79 4.20
C GLY A 194 2.24 12.74 3.60
N TRP A 195 2.03 13.09 2.34
CA TRP A 195 2.91 13.96 1.57
C TRP A 195 2.15 15.09 0.88
N MET A 196 2.85 16.18 0.62
CA MET A 196 2.48 17.06 -0.47
C MET A 196 3.61 17.06 -1.48
N VAL A 197 3.22 16.92 -2.74
CA VAL A 197 4.14 16.79 -3.85
C VAL A 197 3.93 17.95 -4.80
N ARG A 198 4.98 18.74 -5.00
CA ARG A 198 5.03 19.76 -6.04
C ARG A 198 5.53 19.15 -7.33
N ASP A 199 4.87 19.48 -8.44
CA ASP A 199 5.20 19.02 -9.79
C ASP A 199 5.11 17.51 -9.97
N TYR A 200 4.11 16.89 -9.35
CA TYR A 200 3.78 15.50 -9.60
C TYR A 200 3.31 15.29 -11.06
N SER A 201 4.15 14.68 -11.90
CA SER A 201 3.82 14.39 -13.31
C SER A 201 2.94 13.14 -13.45
N GLU A 202 1.68 13.32 -13.89
CA GLU A 202 0.82 12.22 -14.37
C GLU A 202 1.15 11.81 -15.82
N SER A 203 1.83 12.70 -16.57
CA SER A 203 2.02 12.60 -18.03
C SER A 203 2.93 11.47 -18.50
N ALA A 204 3.60 10.77 -17.59
CA ALA A 204 4.51 9.68 -17.95
C ALA A 204 3.81 8.37 -18.29
N GLY A 205 2.55 8.13 -17.86
CA GLY A 205 1.83 6.86 -18.10
C GLY A 205 2.54 5.60 -17.58
N VAL A 206 3.68 5.78 -16.91
CA VAL A 206 4.58 4.80 -16.36
C VAL A 206 4.97 5.41 -15.01
N TRP A 207 4.61 4.71 -13.94
CA TRP A 207 4.85 5.03 -12.54
C TRP A 207 6.33 5.03 -12.14
N ASP A 208 7.20 5.14 -13.13
CA ASP A 208 8.63 5.15 -13.02
C ASP A 208 9.07 6.49 -12.45
N TYR A 209 9.77 6.43 -11.32
CA TYR A 209 10.42 7.56 -10.69
C TYR A 209 11.35 8.30 -11.67
N ALA A 210 11.90 7.60 -12.67
CA ALA A 210 12.68 8.24 -13.73
C ALA A 210 11.86 9.24 -14.58
N ALA A 211 10.52 9.12 -14.58
CA ALA A 211 9.62 9.89 -15.44
C ALA A 211 8.79 10.94 -14.68
N SER A 212 8.72 10.91 -13.34
CA SER A 212 8.25 12.06 -12.54
C SER A 212 9.22 13.25 -12.58
N GLY A 213 10.31 13.14 -13.33
CA GLY A 213 11.42 14.08 -13.33
C GLY A 213 12.18 14.00 -12.01
N SER A 214 13.46 14.34 -12.05
CA SER A 214 14.28 14.70 -10.89
C SER A 214 13.79 15.93 -10.13
N ASP A 215 12.63 16.48 -10.50
CA ASP A 215 12.23 17.85 -10.23
C ASP A 215 10.97 17.91 -9.33
N ALA A 216 10.31 16.78 -9.08
CA ALA A 216 9.22 16.71 -8.11
C ALA A 216 9.80 16.87 -6.71
N ILE A 217 9.29 17.85 -5.97
CA ILE A 217 9.67 18.08 -4.57
C ILE A 217 8.56 17.50 -3.75
N TRP A 218 8.89 16.61 -2.83
CA TRP A 218 7.90 16.22 -1.84
C TRP A 218 8.30 16.59 -0.43
N LEU A 219 7.25 16.73 0.36
CA LEU A 219 7.28 17.20 1.73
C LEU A 219 6.34 16.31 2.54
N SER A 220 6.92 15.48 3.40
CA SER A 220 6.14 14.72 4.37
C SER A 220 5.52 15.65 5.42
N TYR A 221 4.24 15.42 5.73
CA TYR A 221 3.58 15.97 6.92
C TYR A 221 3.41 14.92 8.04
N GLY A 222 3.97 13.73 7.86
CA GLY A 222 4.11 12.72 8.91
C GLY A 222 3.54 11.35 8.57
N LYS A 223 4.01 10.34 9.31
CA LYS A 223 3.51 8.97 9.26
C LYS A 223 2.34 8.81 10.22
N PHE A 224 1.38 7.95 9.89
CA PHE A 224 0.26 7.67 10.80
C PHE A 224 -0.20 6.22 10.72
N ARG A 225 -0.67 5.73 11.86
CA ARG A 225 -1.28 4.40 12.00
C ARG A 225 -2.75 4.57 12.39
N PRO A 226 -3.68 4.20 11.52
CA PRO A 226 -5.09 4.18 11.89
C PRO A 226 -5.35 3.21 13.05
N ASP A 227 -6.30 3.55 13.91
CA ASP A 227 -6.76 2.63 14.95
C ASP A 227 -7.50 1.42 14.35
N GLN A 228 -7.98 0.51 15.20
CA GLN A 228 -8.70 -0.70 14.76
C GLN A 228 -9.99 -0.40 13.97
N THR A 229 -10.56 0.79 14.11
CA THR A 229 -11.73 1.26 13.37
C THR A 229 -11.35 2.02 12.08
N GLY A 230 -10.05 2.13 11.83
CA GLY A 230 -9.48 2.89 10.72
C GLY A 230 -9.36 4.38 11.00
N THR A 231 -9.68 4.86 12.20
CA THR A 231 -9.63 6.29 12.51
C THR A 231 -8.18 6.76 12.51
N VAL A 232 -7.91 7.84 11.79
CA VAL A 232 -6.64 8.56 11.89
C VAL A 232 -6.77 9.61 13.00
N ASN A 233 -6.60 9.16 14.25
CA ASN A 233 -6.82 9.95 15.48
C ASN A 233 -5.60 9.98 16.42
N SER A 234 -4.52 9.31 16.07
CA SER A 234 -3.24 9.45 16.76
C SER A 234 -2.27 10.21 15.87
N ARG A 235 -1.53 11.13 16.49
CA ARG A 235 -0.30 11.67 15.90
C ARG A 235 0.67 10.52 15.60
N ASP A 236 1.61 10.84 14.72
CA ASP A 236 2.95 10.27 14.76
C ASP A 236 3.55 10.50 16.17
N ASP A 237 3.71 9.45 16.98
CA ASP A 237 4.55 9.47 18.18
C ASP A 237 6.01 9.06 17.87
N ASP A 238 6.31 8.74 16.61
CA ASP A 238 7.65 8.58 16.08
C ASP A 238 8.24 9.94 15.64
N GLY A 239 7.43 10.86 15.11
CA GLY A 239 7.75 12.27 14.84
C GLY A 239 9.13 12.51 14.21
N TRP A 240 9.48 11.79 13.15
CA TRP A 240 10.76 12.04 12.45
C TRP A 240 10.61 13.04 11.30
N GLY A 241 9.37 13.40 10.94
CA GLY A 241 9.07 14.51 10.03
C GLY A 241 9.19 15.85 10.77
N MET A 242 10.31 16.54 10.59
CA MET A 242 10.68 17.79 11.29
C MET A 242 9.82 19.02 10.97
N PHE A 243 8.84 18.90 10.06
CA PHE A 243 7.78 19.89 9.83
C PHE A 243 6.44 19.52 10.44
N SER A 244 6.24 18.27 10.88
CA SER A 244 5.03 17.90 11.64
C SER A 244 4.97 18.77 12.89
N GLY A 245 3.79 19.33 13.19
CA GLY A 245 3.55 20.42 14.16
C GLY A 245 3.91 20.10 15.61
N VAL A 246 5.19 19.93 15.92
CA VAL A 246 5.67 19.53 17.25
C VAL A 246 5.54 20.65 18.27
N LEU A 247 5.29 21.90 17.89
CA LEU A 247 4.96 22.97 18.83
C LEU A 247 3.95 23.94 18.21
N ASP A 248 2.71 23.91 18.69
CA ASP A 248 1.87 25.10 18.69
C ASP A 248 2.69 26.23 19.33
N PHE A 249 3.03 27.27 18.56
CA PHE A 249 3.92 28.33 19.05
C PHE A 249 3.29 29.15 20.19
N GLN A 250 1.96 29.08 20.37
CA GLN A 250 1.25 29.77 21.44
C GLN A 250 1.06 28.89 22.68
N THR A 251 0.79 27.60 22.52
CA THR A 251 0.41 26.75 23.68
C THR A 251 1.44 25.70 24.08
N ALA A 252 2.44 25.42 23.24
CA ALA A 252 3.30 24.23 23.36
C ALA A 252 2.49 22.93 23.57
N GLY A 253 1.22 22.93 23.13
CA GLY A 253 0.27 21.84 23.26
C GLY A 253 0.31 20.88 22.08
N VAL A 254 -0.39 19.76 22.24
CA VAL A 254 -0.49 18.67 21.26
C VAL A 254 -1.79 18.86 20.47
N GLU A 255 -1.70 19.07 19.16
CA GLU A 255 -2.86 19.09 18.25
C GLU A 255 -3.36 17.67 17.95
N GLU A 256 -4.67 17.52 17.76
CA GLU A 256 -5.35 16.22 17.70
C GLU A 256 -5.39 15.57 16.30
N TYR A 257 -4.92 16.28 15.26
CA TYR A 257 -5.05 15.85 13.86
C TYR A 257 -3.68 15.79 13.15
N PRO A 258 -3.47 14.87 12.20
CA PRO A 258 -2.29 14.92 11.33
C PRO A 258 -2.33 16.15 10.42
N GLY A 259 -1.18 16.81 10.27
CA GLY A 259 -1.04 18.02 9.48
C GLY A 259 0.25 18.75 9.78
N SER A 260 0.48 19.81 9.02
CA SER A 260 1.63 20.69 9.17
C SER A 260 1.33 22.08 8.61
N ASP A 261 1.91 23.09 9.23
CA ASP A 261 1.84 24.48 8.83
C ASP A 261 3.22 24.94 8.32
N TRP A 262 3.36 25.11 7.01
CA TRP A 262 4.61 25.54 6.38
C TRP A 262 4.71 27.05 6.28
N ILE A 263 4.57 27.71 7.43
CA ILE A 263 4.64 29.18 7.53
C ILE A 263 5.99 29.67 8.07
N SER A 264 6.73 28.83 8.79
CA SER A 264 8.02 29.20 9.36
C SER A 264 8.96 27.99 9.48
N ASN A 265 10.26 28.26 9.43
CA ASN A 265 11.31 27.26 9.67
C ASN A 265 12.22 27.75 10.82
N PRO A 266 11.68 27.83 12.05
CA PRO A 266 12.38 28.44 13.19
C PRO A 266 13.62 27.65 13.60
N LEU A 267 13.69 26.37 13.22
CA LEU A 267 14.83 25.48 13.47
C LEU A 267 15.88 25.52 12.35
N ASN A 268 15.68 26.36 11.32
CA ASN A 268 16.57 26.54 10.17
C ASN A 268 16.98 25.19 9.53
N LEU A 269 16.00 24.31 9.39
CA LEU A 269 16.15 22.99 8.77
C LEU A 269 16.40 23.17 7.26
N PRO A 270 17.11 22.24 6.59
CA PRO A 270 17.29 22.32 5.14
C PRO A 270 15.94 22.42 4.42
N PHE A 271 15.70 23.48 3.66
CA PHE A 271 14.46 23.64 2.90
C PHE A 271 14.77 23.63 1.41
N PRO A 272 13.96 23.00 0.54
CA PRO A 272 14.17 23.04 -0.89
C PRO A 272 14.29 24.48 -1.38
N SER A 273 15.40 24.81 -2.04
CA SER A 273 15.74 26.19 -2.45
C SER A 273 14.78 26.76 -3.49
N GLU A 274 14.07 25.88 -4.18
CA GLU A 274 13.03 26.13 -5.17
C GLU A 274 11.71 26.59 -4.52
N LEU A 275 11.55 26.35 -3.21
CA LEU A 275 10.38 26.71 -2.44
C LEU A 275 10.67 27.94 -1.56
N THR A 276 9.63 28.73 -1.31
CA THR A 276 9.70 29.88 -0.41
C THR A 276 8.64 29.71 0.68
N LEU A 277 9.01 30.03 1.92
CA LEU A 277 8.08 30.08 3.05
C LEU A 277 7.49 31.50 3.18
N PRO A 278 6.19 31.65 3.51
CA PRO A 278 5.20 30.58 3.65
C PRO A 278 4.91 29.90 2.30
N LEU A 279 4.63 28.60 2.31
CA LEU A 279 4.36 27.85 1.07
C LEU A 279 3.12 28.38 0.36
N ASN A 280 3.21 28.54 -0.96
CA ASN A 280 2.06 28.81 -1.81
C ASN A 280 1.49 27.50 -2.36
N LEU A 281 0.54 26.88 -1.63
CA LEU A 281 -0.10 25.63 -2.07
C LEU A 281 -1.12 25.82 -3.20
N ARG A 282 -1.38 27.07 -3.59
CA ARG A 282 -2.15 27.43 -4.78
C ARG A 282 -1.30 27.63 -6.02
N GLU A 283 0.01 27.35 -5.95
CA GLU A 283 0.84 27.52 -7.12
C GLU A 283 0.28 26.71 -8.29
N THR A 284 0.14 27.38 -9.44
CA THR A 284 -0.37 26.77 -10.67
C THR A 284 0.67 26.83 -11.78
N THR A 285 0.56 25.89 -12.72
CA THR A 285 1.27 25.96 -14.00
C THR A 285 0.75 27.14 -14.83
N SER A 286 1.45 27.46 -15.93
CA SER A 286 0.96 28.46 -16.90
C SER A 286 -0.39 28.07 -17.54
N SER A 287 -0.78 26.79 -17.51
CA SER A 287 -2.08 26.30 -17.95
C SER A 287 -3.16 26.34 -16.86
N GLY A 288 -2.83 26.82 -15.65
CA GLY A 288 -3.76 26.94 -14.52
C GLY A 288 -3.98 25.65 -13.74
N GLN A 289 -3.18 24.60 -13.96
CA GLN A 289 -3.27 23.36 -13.19
C GLN A 289 -2.54 23.51 -11.85
N SER A 290 -3.09 22.92 -10.78
CA SER A 290 -2.41 22.85 -9.48
C SER A 290 -1.05 22.19 -9.66
N ARG A 291 0.00 22.80 -9.11
CA ARG A 291 1.32 22.17 -9.03
C ARG A 291 1.44 21.26 -7.82
N TRP A 292 0.52 21.38 -6.86
CA TRP A 292 0.53 20.61 -5.63
C TRP A 292 -0.50 19.49 -5.66
N THR A 293 -0.04 18.31 -5.24
CA THR A 293 -0.84 17.10 -5.07
C THR A 293 -0.67 16.59 -3.65
N HIS A 294 -1.78 16.34 -2.96
CA HIS A 294 -1.78 15.59 -1.71
C HIS A 294 -1.62 14.11 -2.03
N VAL A 295 -0.72 13.43 -1.35
CA VAL A 295 -0.50 11.99 -1.55
C VAL A 295 -0.48 11.29 -0.21
N ILE A 296 -1.11 10.12 -0.12
CA ILE A 296 -0.92 9.20 1.00
C ILE A 296 -0.35 7.89 0.46
N THR A 297 0.80 7.49 0.97
CA THR A 297 1.52 6.24 0.64
C THR A 297 1.25 5.15 1.67
N ILE A 298 1.57 3.90 1.30
CA ILE A 298 1.75 2.80 2.26
C ILE A 298 3.18 2.28 2.12
N GLU A 299 3.87 2.17 3.24
CA GLU A 299 5.33 2.04 3.28
C GLU A 299 5.78 0.97 4.28
N PRO A 300 6.96 0.35 4.06
CA PRO A 300 7.59 -0.47 5.07
C PRO A 300 7.82 0.30 6.38
N ALA A 301 7.34 -0.24 7.49
CA ALA A 301 7.44 0.40 8.81
C ALA A 301 8.87 0.49 9.37
N TRP A 302 9.86 -0.14 8.72
CA TRP A 302 11.27 -0.03 9.04
C TRP A 302 11.95 1.18 8.38
N ASN A 303 11.34 1.80 7.35
CA ASN A 303 11.84 3.04 6.78
C ASN A 303 11.35 4.23 7.64
N ARG A 304 12.16 4.63 8.63
CA ARG A 304 11.77 5.57 9.71
C ARG A 304 12.46 6.94 9.65
N GLY A 305 13.18 7.29 8.59
CA GLY A 305 13.89 8.57 8.54
C GLY A 305 14.38 8.92 7.15
N GLU A 306 13.56 9.65 6.40
CA GLU A 306 13.97 10.25 5.15
C GLU A 306 14.50 11.68 5.41
N PRO A 307 15.72 12.03 4.97
CA PRO A 307 16.12 13.43 4.91
C PRO A 307 15.13 14.21 4.03
N LEU A 308 14.85 15.48 4.38
CA LEU A 308 13.85 16.38 3.77
C LEU A 308 13.82 16.51 2.23
N THR A 309 14.83 15.98 1.55
CA THR A 309 15.03 16.11 0.10
C THR A 309 15.35 14.77 -0.56
N THR A 310 15.39 13.67 0.21
CA THR A 310 15.73 12.34 -0.32
C THR A 310 14.48 11.49 -0.38
N GLU A 311 13.48 12.01 -1.06
CA GLU A 311 12.20 11.36 -1.25
C GLU A 311 12.37 10.13 -2.13
N ARG A 312 11.87 9.00 -1.65
CA ARG A 312 11.77 7.77 -2.43
C ARG A 312 10.30 7.52 -2.69
N PRO A 313 9.80 7.60 -3.93
CA PRO A 313 8.39 7.34 -4.18
C PRO A 313 8.08 5.90 -3.80
N PHE A 314 7.36 5.71 -2.70
CA PHE A 314 7.02 4.40 -2.21
C PHE A 314 6.09 3.67 -3.18
N LEU A 315 6.13 2.35 -3.08
CA LEU A 315 5.54 1.44 -4.05
C LEU A 315 4.02 1.55 -4.13
N ILE A 316 3.37 1.86 -3.01
CA ILE A 316 1.91 1.85 -2.86
C ILE A 316 1.47 3.29 -2.61
N ARG A 317 0.76 3.88 -3.57
CA ARG A 317 0.26 5.28 -3.56
C ARG A 317 -1.24 5.30 -3.83
N PRO A 318 -2.05 4.80 -2.88
CA PRO A 318 -3.46 4.58 -3.11
C PRO A 318 -4.28 5.86 -3.14
N TYR A 319 -3.79 6.96 -2.59
CA TYR A 319 -4.54 8.23 -2.53
C TYR A 319 -3.68 9.36 -3.08
N ARG A 320 -4.22 10.11 -4.04
CA ARG A 320 -3.53 11.24 -4.66
C ARG A 320 -4.49 12.25 -5.28
N ASP A 321 -4.66 13.38 -4.63
CA ASP A 321 -5.66 14.36 -5.03
C ASP A 321 -5.02 15.75 -5.19
N PRO A 322 -5.28 16.47 -6.29
CA PRO A 322 -4.75 17.81 -6.47
C PRO A 322 -5.37 18.75 -5.42
N PHE A 323 -4.58 19.73 -4.96
CA PHE A 323 -5.11 20.77 -4.09
C PHE A 323 -6.15 21.65 -4.81
N GLY A 324 -5.96 21.94 -6.10
CA GLY A 324 -6.92 22.73 -6.86
C GLY A 324 -7.09 24.16 -6.33
N LEU A 325 -8.21 24.80 -6.68
CA LEU A 325 -8.43 26.24 -6.46
C LEU A 325 -9.44 26.57 -5.34
N GLY A 326 -9.91 25.58 -4.57
CA GLY A 326 -10.86 25.82 -3.46
C GLY A 326 -10.26 26.70 -2.36
N ALA A 327 -11.08 27.56 -1.74
CA ALA A 327 -10.70 28.49 -0.69
C ALA A 327 -10.03 27.78 0.52
N PRO A 328 -9.32 28.51 1.40
CA PRO A 328 -8.93 27.92 2.68
C PRO A 328 -10.19 27.46 3.42
N GLY A 329 -10.11 26.29 4.06
CA GLY A 329 -11.28 25.67 4.68
C GLY A 329 -12.25 24.96 3.70
N ASP A 330 -12.06 25.03 2.39
CA ASP A 330 -12.83 24.18 1.48
C ASP A 330 -12.32 22.73 1.57
N PRO A 331 -13.16 21.76 1.93
CA PRO A 331 -12.72 20.38 2.04
C PRO A 331 -12.45 19.76 0.67
N ARG A 332 -11.41 18.95 0.59
CA ARG A 332 -11.05 18.17 -0.60
C ARG A 332 -11.22 16.69 -0.28
N THR A 333 -11.93 15.97 -1.14
CA THR A 333 -12.13 14.53 -0.94
C THR A 333 -10.84 13.80 -1.27
N ILE A 334 -10.46 12.87 -0.40
CA ILE A 334 -9.40 11.91 -0.65
C ILE A 334 -9.99 10.78 -1.47
N THR A 335 -9.36 10.41 -2.58
CA THR A 335 -9.89 9.43 -3.53
C THR A 335 -8.93 8.27 -3.71
N TYR A 336 -9.45 7.06 -3.79
CA TYR A 336 -8.66 5.88 -4.14
C TYR A 336 -8.29 5.85 -5.63
N HIS A 337 -7.04 5.48 -5.91
CA HIS A 337 -6.49 5.34 -7.24
C HIS A 337 -5.85 3.96 -7.44
N ALA A 338 -6.57 3.06 -8.11
CA ALA A 338 -6.16 1.67 -8.32
C ALA A 338 -4.87 1.49 -9.13
N ASP A 339 -4.50 2.47 -9.94
CA ASP A 339 -3.25 2.51 -10.70
C ASP A 339 -2.02 2.85 -9.85
N GLY A 340 -2.23 3.39 -8.65
CA GLY A 340 -1.19 3.57 -7.63
C GLY A 340 -0.95 2.34 -6.75
N VAL A 341 -1.62 1.21 -7.02
CA VAL A 341 -1.57 0.01 -6.20
C VAL A 341 -1.05 -1.20 -6.98
N PRO A 342 -0.01 -1.90 -6.49
CA PRO A 342 0.49 -3.12 -7.11
C PRO A 342 -0.57 -4.22 -7.19
N ARG A 343 -0.55 -4.97 -8.29
CA ARG A 343 -1.44 -6.12 -8.51
C ARG A 343 -0.85 -7.08 -9.53
N GLY A 344 -1.41 -8.28 -9.63
CA GLY A 344 -0.99 -9.21 -10.67
C GLY A 344 -1.73 -10.53 -10.69
N THR A 345 -1.13 -11.48 -11.40
CA THR A 345 -1.56 -12.87 -11.44
C THR A 345 -0.37 -13.79 -11.37
N ALA A 346 -0.53 -14.95 -10.73
CA ALA A 346 0.40 -16.06 -10.83
C ALA A 346 -0.21 -17.20 -11.65
N SER A 347 0.61 -17.89 -12.43
CA SER A 347 0.24 -19.12 -13.15
C SER A 347 1.28 -20.22 -12.95
N LEU A 348 0.82 -21.44 -12.73
CA LEU A 348 1.66 -22.64 -12.69
C LEU A 348 1.81 -23.17 -14.13
N ARG A 349 3.05 -23.43 -14.56
CA ARG A 349 3.39 -23.85 -15.91
C ARG A 349 4.16 -25.17 -15.93
#